data_AF-A0A2U3ANY1-F1
#
_entry.id   AF-A0A2U3ANY1-F1
#
_cell.length_a   1.000
_cell.length_b   1.000
_cell.length_c   1.000
_cell.angle_alpha   90.00
_cell.angle_beta   90.00
_cell.angle_gamma   90.00
#
_symmetry.space_group_name_H-M   'P 1'
#
loop_
_entity.id
_entity.type
_entity.pdbx_description
1 polymer ?
#
loop_
_entity_poly.entity_id
_entity_poly.type
_entity_poly.pdbx_seq_one_letter_code
_entity_poly.pdbx_strand_id
1 'polypeptide(L)'
;MDTKLSIDHSLYMIDEQLLKEFNYFRIFYTQVKPQYNITHTKIDTWAATFNNWLLLISHEEQLIIDFSKTFTHSFNIVCLDEIEKSEEYYKLLNRFSRKEFFIAACYITNYMHNWKRDLMEENGLEDLLNRHLHTTNYFRLSDDEVIVDGKLAEEQAKLVKVLMKEVRQNNSFNKCLEQAIFDTQAYLRYCRKMSNSVTEEVYDDQYEPNYGKLVSY
;
A
#
# COMPACT_ATOMS: atom_id res chain seq x y z
N MET A 1 20.12 13.25 -4.23
CA MET A 1 20.54 12.14 -3.36
C MET A 1 19.65 10.95 -3.66
N ASP A 2 20.24 9.77 -3.82
CA ASP A 2 19.54 8.54 -4.21
C ASP A 2 18.38 8.23 -3.26
N THR A 3 17.16 8.36 -3.78
CA THR A 3 15.86 8.14 -3.14
C THR A 3 15.55 6.64 -3.05
N LYS A 4 16.41 5.90 -2.34
CA LYS A 4 16.23 4.47 -2.13
C LYS A 4 15.46 4.22 -0.83
N LEU A 5 14.39 3.43 -0.94
CA LEU A 5 13.64 2.94 0.22
C LEU A 5 14.55 2.12 1.13
N SER A 6 14.50 2.40 2.42
CA SER A 6 15.26 1.74 3.50
C SER A 6 14.34 1.34 4.65
N ILE A 7 14.85 0.56 5.60
CA ILE A 7 14.11 0.19 6.81
C ILE A 7 13.69 1.42 7.63
N ASP A 8 14.45 2.52 7.55
CA ASP A 8 14.13 3.79 8.22
C ASP A 8 12.81 4.41 7.73
N HIS A 9 12.24 3.95 6.61
CA HIS A 9 10.94 4.42 6.14
C HIS A 9 9.76 3.62 6.73
N SER A 10 10.05 2.54 7.45
CA SER A 10 9.05 1.70 8.12
C SER A 10 8.55 2.38 9.38
N LEU A 11 7.24 2.29 9.63
CA LEU A 11 6.59 2.62 10.90
C LEU A 11 6.61 1.42 11.86
N TYR A 12 7.10 0.27 11.41
CA TYR A 12 7.26 -0.95 12.19
C TYR A 12 8.73 -1.27 12.43
N MET A 13 9.01 -1.93 13.54
CA MET A 13 10.30 -2.56 13.81
C MET A 13 10.44 -3.80 12.90
N ILE A 14 11.31 -3.70 11.90
CA ILE A 14 11.50 -4.74 10.87
C ILE A 14 12.98 -5.02 10.64
N ASP A 15 13.27 -6.18 10.04
CA ASP A 15 14.57 -6.49 9.47
C ASP A 15 14.67 -6.11 7.98
N GLU A 16 15.86 -6.28 7.41
CA GLU A 16 16.08 -6.04 5.98
C GLU A 16 15.40 -7.06 5.05
N GLN A 17 15.01 -8.23 5.55
CA GLN A 17 14.45 -9.30 4.71
C GLN A 17 13.08 -8.88 4.17
N LEU A 18 12.22 -8.29 5.01
CA LEU A 18 10.93 -7.76 4.59
C LEU A 18 11.07 -6.64 3.56
N LEU A 19 12.07 -5.76 3.72
CA LEU A 19 12.38 -4.73 2.73
C LEU A 19 12.84 -5.33 1.38
N LYS A 20 13.64 -6.40 1.41
CA LYS A 20 14.10 -7.10 0.19
C LYS A 20 12.92 -7.74 -0.53
N GLU A 21 12.03 -8.42 0.20
CA GLU A 21 10.80 -9.01 -0.34
C GLU A 21 9.89 -7.94 -0.97
N PHE A 22 9.64 -6.84 -0.26
CA PHE A 22 8.85 -5.73 -0.79
C PHE A 22 9.44 -5.15 -2.08
N ASN A 23 10.76 -4.92 -2.11
CA ASN A 23 11.44 -4.41 -3.29
C ASN A 23 11.38 -5.38 -4.48
N TYR A 24 11.41 -6.69 -4.22
CA TYR A 24 11.19 -7.70 -5.25
C TYR A 24 9.81 -7.49 -5.89
N PHE A 25 8.72 -7.45 -5.12
CA PHE A 25 7.36 -7.22 -5.65
C PHE A 25 7.22 -5.87 -6.36
N ARG A 26 7.83 -4.82 -5.82
CA ARG A 26 7.83 -3.48 -6.40
C ARG A 26 8.35 -3.47 -7.83
N ILE A 27 9.47 -4.15 -8.09
CA ILE A 27 10.08 -4.20 -9.43
C ILE A 27 9.09 -4.81 -10.43
N PHE A 28 8.49 -5.97 -10.13
CA PHE A 28 7.49 -6.58 -11.02
C PHE A 28 6.27 -5.68 -11.24
N TYR A 29 5.75 -5.06 -10.19
CA TYR A 29 4.56 -4.23 -10.31
C TYR A 29 4.81 -2.99 -11.18
N THR A 30 5.95 -2.32 -11.02
CA THR A 30 6.28 -1.14 -11.83
C THR A 30 6.44 -1.42 -13.32
N GLN A 31 6.80 -2.66 -13.69
CA GLN A 31 6.85 -3.08 -15.09
C GLN A 31 5.44 -3.20 -15.70
N VAL A 32 4.44 -3.54 -14.89
CA VAL A 32 3.05 -3.78 -15.32
C VAL A 32 2.17 -2.53 -15.19
N LYS A 33 2.43 -1.68 -14.19
CA LYS A 33 1.70 -0.42 -13.92
C LYS A 33 2.69 0.72 -13.70
N PRO A 34 3.14 1.42 -14.77
CA PRO A 34 4.12 2.50 -14.64
C PRO A 34 3.55 3.78 -14.03
N GLN A 35 2.22 3.99 -14.13
CA GLN A 35 1.52 5.17 -13.61
C GLN A 35 0.97 4.92 -12.20
N TYR A 36 1.84 4.57 -11.26
CA TYR A 36 1.47 4.60 -9.85
C TYR A 36 1.19 6.06 -9.45
N ASN A 37 0.08 6.33 -8.78
CA ASN A 37 -0.39 7.70 -8.57
C ASN A 37 0.52 8.40 -7.54
N ILE A 38 1.43 9.22 -8.05
CA ILE A 38 2.42 9.97 -7.27
C ILE A 38 1.71 11.23 -6.78
N THR A 39 0.96 11.12 -5.68
CA THR A 39 0.47 12.33 -4.99
C THR A 39 1.59 12.94 -4.17
N HIS A 40 2.46 12.15 -3.53
CA HIS A 40 3.62 12.64 -2.77
C HIS A 40 4.90 12.45 -3.59
N THR A 41 6.08 12.69 -3.02
CA THR A 41 7.32 12.25 -3.67
C THR A 41 7.27 10.74 -3.96
N LYS A 42 7.97 10.29 -5.02
CA LYS A 42 8.01 8.87 -5.39
C LYS A 42 8.45 7.98 -4.22
N ILE A 43 9.40 8.45 -3.42
CA ILE A 43 9.93 7.69 -2.28
C ILE A 43 8.90 7.58 -1.15
N ASP A 44 8.24 8.68 -0.78
CA ASP A 44 7.24 8.67 0.28
C ASP A 44 5.98 7.90 -0.13
N THR A 45 5.65 7.92 -1.43
CA THR A 45 4.58 7.06 -1.95
C THR A 45 4.94 5.59 -1.80
N TRP A 46 6.18 5.18 -2.07
CA TRP A 46 6.60 3.80 -1.83
C TRP A 46 6.74 3.46 -0.34
N ALA A 47 7.10 4.42 0.51
CA ALA A 47 7.11 4.24 1.96
C ALA A 47 5.69 4.03 2.51
N ALA A 48 4.71 4.81 2.04
CA ALA A 48 3.30 4.60 2.39
C ALA A 48 2.82 3.22 1.94
N THR A 49 3.13 2.81 0.70
CA THR A 49 2.84 1.44 0.21
C THR A 49 3.50 0.37 1.07
N PHE A 50 4.76 0.59 1.46
CA PHE A 50 5.51 -0.35 2.28
C PHE A 50 4.85 -0.52 3.64
N ASN A 51 4.46 0.57 4.29
CA ASN A 51 3.77 0.52 5.59
C ASN A 51 2.38 -0.13 5.51
N ASN A 52 1.63 0.11 4.43
CA ASN A 52 0.35 -0.59 4.20
C ASN A 52 0.55 -2.09 3.90
N TRP A 53 1.64 -2.47 3.22
CA TRP A 53 1.97 -3.88 3.01
C TRP A 53 2.37 -4.56 4.32
N LEU A 54 3.20 -3.90 5.14
CA LEU A 54 3.58 -4.37 6.47
C LEU A 54 2.34 -4.57 7.36
N LEU A 55 1.38 -3.64 7.34
CA LEU A 55 0.10 -3.80 8.04
C LEU A 55 -0.64 -5.09 7.63
N LEU A 56 -0.68 -5.38 6.33
CA LEU A 56 -1.41 -6.55 5.81
C LEU A 56 -0.73 -7.88 6.15
N ILE A 57 0.59 -7.90 6.33
CA ILE A 57 1.34 -9.10 6.75
C ILE A 57 1.61 -9.14 8.26
N SER A 58 1.19 -8.11 9.00
CA SER A 58 1.55 -7.92 10.41
C SER A 58 1.11 -9.08 11.31
N HIS A 59 -0.02 -9.71 11.01
CA HIS A 59 -0.49 -10.90 11.74
C HIS A 59 0.38 -12.14 11.50
N GLU A 60 0.97 -12.28 10.32
CA GLU A 60 1.88 -13.40 10.00
C GLU A 60 3.25 -13.19 10.65
N GLU A 61 3.74 -11.94 10.62
CA GLU A 61 5.10 -11.57 11.03
C GLU A 61 5.19 -11.04 12.48
N GLN A 62 4.06 -10.88 13.16
CA GLN A 62 3.96 -10.31 14.52
C GLN A 62 4.66 -8.94 14.64
N LEU A 63 4.43 -8.08 13.65
CA LEU A 63 5.11 -6.78 13.58
C LEU A 63 4.67 -5.84 14.70
N ILE A 64 5.64 -5.10 15.24
CA ILE A 64 5.44 -4.12 16.31
C ILE A 64 5.68 -2.73 15.72
N ILE A 65 4.79 -1.78 16.01
CA ILE A 65 4.98 -0.37 15.64
C ILE A 65 6.23 0.17 16.32
N ASP A 66 7.06 0.89 15.57
CA ASP A 66 8.20 1.61 16.10
C ASP A 66 7.71 2.83 16.88
N PHE A 67 7.73 2.72 18.20
CA PHE A 67 7.24 3.76 19.09
C PHE A 67 7.97 5.10 18.90
N SER A 68 9.23 5.09 18.45
CA SER A 68 10.03 6.30 18.18
C SER A 68 9.57 7.12 16.96
N LYS A 69 8.51 6.66 16.30
CA LYS A 69 7.87 7.34 15.17
C LYS A 69 6.43 7.74 15.45
N THR A 70 5.93 7.44 16.64
CA THR A 70 4.52 7.67 16.98
C THR A 70 4.17 9.15 16.95
N PHE A 71 5.08 10.03 17.37
CA PHE A 71 4.82 11.47 17.35
C PHE A 71 5.03 12.07 15.96
N THR A 72 6.08 11.65 15.25
CA THR A 72 6.40 12.17 13.91
C THR A 72 5.41 11.74 12.82
N HIS A 73 4.77 10.57 13.00
CA HIS A 73 3.89 9.96 12.00
C HIS A 73 2.50 9.63 12.53
N SER A 74 2.03 10.31 13.59
CA SER A 74 0.78 9.98 14.27
C SER A 74 -0.41 9.91 13.32
N PHE A 75 -0.49 10.79 12.32
CA PHE A 75 -1.56 10.74 11.32
C PHE A 75 -1.57 9.44 10.52
N ASN A 76 -0.39 8.95 10.11
CA ASN A 76 -0.27 7.70 9.36
C ASN A 76 -0.52 6.48 10.25
N ILE A 77 -0.03 6.51 11.49
CA ILE A 77 -0.27 5.42 12.46
C ILE A 77 -1.76 5.30 12.78
N VAL A 78 -2.47 6.41 13.01
CA VAL A 78 -3.93 6.37 13.22
C VAL A 78 -4.63 5.86 11.96
N CYS A 79 -4.18 6.21 10.76
CA CYS A 79 -4.76 5.62 9.54
C CYS A 79 -4.58 4.09 9.51
N LEU A 80 -3.41 3.56 9.89
CA LEU A 80 -3.17 2.11 9.93
C LEU A 80 -4.07 1.42 10.96
N ASP A 81 -4.19 2.00 12.15
CA ASP A 81 -5.08 1.52 13.23
C ASP A 81 -6.55 1.52 12.79
N GLU A 82 -7.01 2.55 12.09
CA GLU A 82 -8.37 2.58 11.55
C GLU A 82 -8.60 1.60 10.39
N ILE A 83 -7.56 1.30 9.58
CA ILE A 83 -7.64 0.22 8.59
C ILE A 83 -7.82 -1.13 9.30
N GLU A 84 -7.00 -1.42 10.32
CA GLU A 84 -7.04 -2.70 11.06
C GLU A 84 -8.41 -2.98 11.71
N LYS A 85 -9.12 -1.91 12.09
CA LYS A 85 -10.49 -1.99 12.66
C LYS A 85 -11.57 -2.25 11.61
N SER A 86 -11.31 -2.03 10.32
CA SER A 86 -12.31 -2.15 9.26
C SER A 86 -12.65 -3.62 8.95
N GLU A 87 -13.92 -3.91 8.64
CA GLU A 87 -14.31 -5.26 8.18
C GLU A 87 -13.63 -5.63 6.86
N GLU A 88 -13.40 -4.62 6.03
CA GLU A 88 -12.66 -4.61 4.77
C GLU A 88 -11.29 -5.27 4.93
N TYR A 89 -10.54 -4.89 5.96
CA TYR A 89 -9.24 -5.47 6.28
C TYR A 89 -9.32 -6.97 6.54
N TYR A 90 -10.26 -7.43 7.39
CA TYR A 90 -10.43 -8.86 7.68
C TYR A 90 -10.86 -9.68 6.45
N LYS A 91 -11.57 -9.08 5.49
CA LYS A 91 -11.92 -9.74 4.22
C LYS A 91 -10.68 -10.06 3.37
N LEU A 92 -9.58 -9.33 3.54
CA LEU A 92 -8.32 -9.55 2.82
C LEU A 92 -7.49 -10.68 3.43
N LEU A 93 -7.37 -10.70 4.75
CA LEU A 93 -6.40 -11.54 5.47
C LEU A 93 -6.49 -13.04 5.14
N ASN A 94 -7.69 -13.55 4.93
CA ASN A 94 -7.91 -14.99 4.71
C ASN A 94 -7.85 -15.41 3.23
N ARG A 95 -7.59 -14.49 2.30
CA ARG A 95 -7.81 -14.73 0.86
C ARG A 95 -6.59 -14.47 0.00
N PHE A 96 -5.66 -13.65 0.47
CA PHE A 96 -4.57 -13.12 -0.35
C PHE A 96 -3.24 -13.72 0.08
N SER A 97 -2.41 -14.02 -0.91
CA SER A 97 -0.98 -14.29 -0.72
C SER A 97 -0.22 -12.99 -0.43
N ARG A 98 1.02 -13.07 0.06
CA ARG A 98 1.88 -11.90 0.31
C ARG A 98 2.07 -10.98 -0.91
N LYS A 99 2.14 -11.56 -2.12
CA LYS A 99 2.18 -10.81 -3.37
C LYS A 99 0.87 -10.08 -3.66
N GLU A 100 -0.26 -10.68 -3.32
CA GLU A 100 -1.58 -10.06 -3.47
C GLU A 100 -1.82 -9.00 -2.40
N PHE A 101 -1.31 -9.18 -1.18
CA PHE A 101 -1.23 -8.11 -0.17
C PHE A 101 -0.40 -6.93 -0.66
N PHE A 102 0.71 -7.16 -1.36
CA PHE A 102 1.47 -6.07 -1.97
C PHE A 102 0.61 -5.28 -2.98
N ILE A 103 -0.15 -5.97 -3.83
CA ILE A 103 -1.06 -5.31 -4.79
C ILE A 103 -2.15 -4.54 -4.04
N ALA A 104 -2.74 -5.12 -2.99
CA ALA A 104 -3.72 -4.46 -2.14
C ALA A 104 -3.13 -3.18 -1.51
N ALA A 105 -1.91 -3.25 -0.97
CA ALA A 105 -1.20 -2.11 -0.41
C ALA A 105 -1.01 -0.98 -1.42
N CYS A 106 -0.72 -1.30 -2.69
CA CYS A 106 -0.64 -0.30 -3.76
C CYS A 106 -1.98 0.42 -3.97
N TYR A 107 -3.09 -0.31 -4.02
CA TYR A 107 -4.42 0.30 -4.20
C TYR A 107 -4.85 1.09 -2.96
N ILE A 108 -4.69 0.53 -1.76
CA ILE A 108 -4.98 1.22 -0.49
C ILE A 108 -4.23 2.54 -0.44
N THR A 109 -2.92 2.53 -0.74
CA THR A 109 -2.10 3.74 -0.71
C THR A 109 -2.61 4.79 -1.69
N ASN A 110 -2.94 4.41 -2.93
CA ASN A 110 -3.46 5.34 -3.94
C ASN A 110 -4.77 6.00 -3.49
N TYR A 111 -5.73 5.18 -3.03
CA TYR A 111 -7.02 5.66 -2.56
C TYR A 111 -6.88 6.53 -1.31
N MET A 112 -6.08 6.08 -0.33
CA MET A 112 -5.79 6.83 0.89
C MET A 112 -5.10 8.16 0.60
N HIS A 113 -4.19 8.21 -0.36
CA HIS A 113 -3.53 9.43 -0.77
C HIS A 113 -4.50 10.45 -1.36
N ASN A 114 -5.40 10.01 -2.24
CA ASN A 114 -6.44 10.90 -2.79
C ASN A 114 -7.36 11.38 -1.66
N TRP A 115 -7.85 10.47 -0.84
CA TRP A 115 -8.72 10.82 0.28
C TRP A 115 -8.07 11.79 1.27
N LYS A 116 -6.80 11.57 1.64
CA LYS A 116 -6.04 12.48 2.51
C LYS A 116 -5.90 13.87 1.90
N ARG A 117 -5.69 13.96 0.58
CA ARG A 117 -5.63 15.25 -0.13
C ARG A 117 -6.97 15.96 -0.04
N ASP A 118 -8.05 15.29 -0.43
CA ASP A 118 -9.40 15.85 -0.43
C ASP A 118 -9.78 16.31 1.00
N LEU A 119 -9.47 15.51 2.02
CA LEU A 119 -9.66 15.86 3.43
C LEU A 119 -8.88 17.12 3.86
N MET A 120 -7.64 17.28 3.40
CA MET A 120 -6.83 18.46 3.72
C MET A 120 -7.35 19.71 3.00
N GLU A 121 -7.75 19.61 1.74
CA GLU A 121 -8.32 20.70 0.96
C GLU A 121 -9.65 21.17 1.56
N GLU A 122 -10.55 20.26 1.91
CA GLU A 122 -11.86 20.59 2.52
C GLU A 122 -11.74 21.26 3.90
N ASN A 123 -10.61 21.07 4.60
CA ASN A 123 -10.37 21.62 5.93
C ASN A 123 -9.41 22.83 5.93
N GLY A 124 -9.06 23.38 4.77
CA GLY A 124 -8.18 24.55 4.66
C GLY A 124 -6.75 24.28 5.15
N LEU A 125 -6.24 23.07 4.87
CA LEU A 125 -4.91 22.60 5.26
C LEU A 125 -3.95 22.52 4.05
N GLU A 126 -4.15 23.37 3.04
CA GLU A 126 -3.41 23.37 1.78
C GLU A 126 -1.91 23.63 2.00
N ASP A 127 -1.54 24.47 2.97
CA ASP A 127 -0.14 24.71 3.33
C ASP A 127 0.56 23.47 3.89
N LEU A 128 -0.19 22.60 4.58
CA LEU A 128 0.32 21.34 5.11
C LEU A 128 0.41 20.29 4.01
N LEU A 129 -0.63 20.20 3.17
CA LEU A 129 -0.61 19.39 1.96
C LEU A 129 0.60 19.74 1.10
N ASN A 130 0.78 21.02 0.74
CA ASN A 130 1.91 21.49 -0.06
C ASN A 130 3.26 21.09 0.52
N ARG A 131 3.43 21.16 1.84
CA ARG A 131 4.67 20.67 2.47
C ARG A 131 4.83 19.17 2.37
N HIS A 132 3.78 18.37 2.61
CA HIS A 132 3.84 16.92 2.41
C HIS A 132 4.17 16.52 0.97
N LEU A 133 3.61 17.23 -0.02
CA LEU A 133 3.89 16.99 -1.44
C LEU A 133 5.37 17.22 -1.81
N HIS A 134 6.03 18.19 -1.15
CA HIS A 134 7.40 18.62 -1.46
C HIS A 134 8.46 18.10 -0.48
N THR A 135 8.06 17.53 0.65
CA THR A 135 9.00 16.93 1.62
C THR A 135 9.57 15.67 1.01
N THR A 136 10.90 15.60 0.94
CA THR A 136 11.60 14.37 0.56
C THR A 136 12.02 13.66 1.84
N ASN A 137 11.62 12.39 2.02
CA ASN A 137 11.92 11.56 3.18
C ASN A 137 11.07 11.86 4.44
N TYR A 138 9.80 12.19 4.26
CA TYR A 138 8.88 12.37 5.39
C TYR A 138 8.91 11.16 6.34
N PHE A 139 8.89 9.94 5.79
CA PHE A 139 8.89 8.69 6.57
C PHE A 139 10.19 8.40 7.35
N ARG A 140 11.27 9.18 7.15
CA ARG A 140 12.54 8.99 7.86
C ARG A 140 12.69 9.89 9.09
N LEU A 141 11.75 10.80 9.33
CA LEU A 141 11.83 11.76 10.43
C LEU A 141 11.78 11.04 11.79
N SER A 142 12.69 11.41 12.68
CA SER A 142 12.77 10.91 14.05
C SER A 142 12.07 11.85 15.03
N ASP A 143 11.65 11.33 16.19
CA ASP A 143 10.99 12.14 17.23
C ASP A 143 11.87 13.32 17.69
N ASP A 144 13.20 13.13 17.74
CA ASP A 144 14.16 14.18 18.10
C ASP A 144 14.12 15.38 17.14
N GLU A 145 13.99 15.13 15.83
CA GLU A 145 13.89 16.19 14.82
C GLU A 145 12.60 17.00 14.98
N VAL A 146 11.52 16.35 15.43
CA VAL A 146 10.21 16.98 15.61
C VAL A 146 10.09 17.77 16.90
N ILE A 147 10.71 17.31 17.99
CA ILE A 147 10.75 18.06 19.25
C ILE A 147 11.47 19.40 19.07
N VAL A 148 12.52 19.42 18.23
CA VAL A 148 13.27 20.64 17.92
C VAL A 148 12.44 21.62 17.09
N ASP A 149 11.64 21.14 16.14
CA ASP A 149 10.82 22.00 15.26
C ASP A 149 9.47 22.41 15.89
N GLY A 150 8.84 21.54 16.70
CA GLY A 150 7.57 21.74 17.41
C GLY A 150 6.33 21.89 16.51
N LYS A 151 6.49 22.55 15.36
CA LYS A 151 5.47 22.83 14.36
C LYS A 151 4.93 21.56 13.71
N LEU A 152 5.80 20.61 13.40
CA LEU A 152 5.37 19.33 12.81
C LEU A 152 4.47 18.54 13.77
N ALA A 153 4.77 18.50 15.07
CA ALA A 153 3.92 17.85 16.07
C ALA A 153 2.53 18.49 16.15
N GLU A 154 2.46 19.82 16.14
CA GLU A 154 1.20 20.56 16.13
C GLU A 154 0.37 20.23 14.87
N GLU A 155 1.02 20.11 13.73
CA GLU A 155 0.40 19.78 12.46
C GLU A 155 -0.12 18.34 12.40
N GLN A 156 0.68 17.38 12.89
CA GLN A 156 0.24 16.00 13.04
C GLN A 156 -0.98 15.90 13.96
N ALA A 157 -1.02 16.65 15.07
CA ALA A 157 -2.18 16.70 15.95
C ALA A 157 -3.43 17.30 15.28
N LYS A 158 -3.27 18.37 14.48
CA LYS A 158 -4.37 18.95 13.68
C LYS A 158 -4.93 17.93 12.69
N LEU A 159 -4.05 17.20 11.99
CA LEU A 159 -4.45 16.15 11.05
C LEU A 159 -5.18 15.01 11.73
N VAL A 160 -4.68 14.50 12.85
CA VAL A 160 -5.36 13.44 13.63
C VAL A 160 -6.74 13.91 14.08
N LYS A 161 -6.90 15.17 14.50
CA LYS A 161 -8.21 15.71 14.89
C LYS A 161 -9.20 15.73 13.73
N VAL A 162 -8.77 16.17 12.55
CA VAL A 162 -9.60 16.17 11.33
C VAL A 162 -9.94 14.75 10.91
N LEU A 163 -8.95 13.85 10.88
CA LEU A 163 -9.11 12.42 10.60
C LEU A 163 -10.17 11.80 11.50
N MET A 164 -10.07 12.02 12.81
CA MET A 164 -10.97 11.41 13.77
C MET A 164 -12.37 11.97 13.72
N LYS A 165 -12.52 13.25 13.37
CA LYS A 165 -13.82 13.83 13.08
C LYS A 165 -14.43 13.15 11.85
N GLU A 166 -13.65 13.01 10.79
CA GLU A 166 -14.10 12.41 9.53
C GLU A 166 -14.52 10.95 9.75
N VAL A 167 -13.66 10.11 10.32
CA VAL A 167 -13.96 8.70 10.61
C VAL A 167 -15.22 8.52 11.46
N ARG A 168 -15.48 9.41 12.43
CA ARG A 168 -16.63 9.31 13.33
C ARG A 168 -17.93 9.84 12.74
N GLN A 169 -17.86 10.87 11.90
CA GLN A 169 -19.04 11.60 11.42
C GLN A 169 -19.42 11.25 9.99
N ASN A 170 -18.45 10.82 9.20
CA ASN A 170 -18.57 10.59 7.77
C ASN A 170 -18.02 9.20 7.41
N ASN A 171 -18.75 8.47 6.57
CA ASN A 171 -18.31 7.13 6.12
C ASN A 171 -17.28 7.18 4.97
N SER A 172 -16.57 8.31 4.78
CA SER A 172 -15.70 8.52 3.61
C SER A 172 -14.44 7.64 3.67
N PHE A 173 -13.88 7.43 4.87
CA PHE A 173 -12.74 6.55 5.10
C PHE A 173 -13.06 5.09 4.71
N ASN A 174 -14.18 4.54 5.19
CA ASN A 174 -14.57 3.17 4.85
C ASN A 174 -14.88 3.03 3.36
N LYS A 175 -15.58 4.00 2.75
CA LYS A 175 -15.81 4.01 1.29
C LYS A 175 -14.51 4.00 0.49
N CYS A 176 -13.50 4.75 0.97
CA CYS A 176 -12.16 4.76 0.39
C CYS A 176 -11.51 3.36 0.43
N LEU A 177 -11.59 2.67 1.57
CA LEU A 177 -11.08 1.30 1.73
C LEU A 177 -11.85 0.27 0.90
N GLU A 178 -13.19 0.33 0.93
CA GLU A 178 -14.06 -0.54 0.12
C GLU A 178 -13.70 -0.46 -1.36
N GLN A 179 -13.53 0.76 -1.88
CA GLN A 179 -13.17 0.96 -3.28
C GLN A 179 -11.76 0.45 -3.60
N ALA A 180 -10.78 0.69 -2.71
CA ALA A 180 -9.43 0.17 -2.88
C ALA A 180 -9.41 -1.36 -2.95
N ILE A 181 -10.20 -2.04 -2.11
CA ILE A 181 -10.31 -3.50 -2.10
C ILE A 181 -11.05 -4.01 -3.33
N PHE A 182 -12.14 -3.36 -3.72
CA PHE A 182 -12.89 -3.72 -4.91
C PHE A 182 -11.98 -3.70 -6.15
N ASP A 183 -11.22 -2.62 -6.33
CA ASP A 183 -10.30 -2.46 -7.45
C ASP A 183 -9.14 -3.47 -7.40
N THR A 184 -8.64 -3.76 -6.20
CA THR A 184 -7.64 -4.80 -5.99
C THR A 184 -8.16 -6.15 -6.50
N GLN A 185 -9.37 -6.54 -6.08
CA GLN A 185 -9.99 -7.80 -6.49
C GLN A 185 -10.29 -7.83 -8.00
N ALA A 186 -10.72 -6.70 -8.58
CA ALA A 186 -10.93 -6.58 -10.02
C ALA A 186 -9.62 -6.81 -10.79
N TYR A 187 -8.54 -6.16 -10.37
CA TYR A 187 -7.22 -6.31 -10.97
C TYR A 187 -6.69 -7.74 -10.85
N LEU A 188 -6.77 -8.36 -9.67
CA LEU A 188 -6.33 -9.73 -9.47
C LEU A 188 -7.12 -10.72 -10.35
N ARG A 189 -8.44 -10.53 -10.49
CA ARG A 189 -9.26 -11.33 -11.41
C ARG A 189 -8.81 -11.17 -12.87
N TYR A 190 -8.50 -9.95 -13.29
CA TYR A 190 -7.96 -9.69 -14.62
C TYR A 190 -6.62 -10.40 -14.85
N CYS A 191 -5.67 -10.30 -13.91
CA CYS A 191 -4.38 -10.97 -14.01
C CYS A 191 -4.52 -12.50 -14.10
N ARG A 192 -5.40 -13.09 -13.30
CA ARG A 192 -5.66 -14.55 -13.33
C ARG A 192 -6.23 -15.00 -14.67
N LYS A 193 -7.17 -14.23 -15.26
CA LYS A 193 -7.70 -14.53 -16.59
C LYS A 193 -6.63 -14.48 -17.68
N MET A 194 -5.74 -13.48 -17.64
CA MET A 194 -4.64 -13.40 -18.60
C MET A 194 -3.62 -14.52 -18.45
N SER A 195 -3.33 -14.96 -17.22
CA SER A 195 -2.46 -16.13 -17.01
C SER A 195 -3.07 -17.40 -17.60
N ASN A 196 -4.39 -17.57 -17.45
CA ASN A 196 -5.10 -18.74 -17.98
C ASN A 196 -5.20 -18.74 -19.52
N SER A 197 -5.40 -17.58 -20.15
CA SER A 197 -5.46 -17.49 -21.62
C SER A 197 -4.12 -17.76 -22.29
N VAL A 198 -3.00 -17.39 -21.65
CA VAL A 198 -1.65 -17.70 -22.15
C VAL A 198 -1.33 -19.19 -22.03
N THR A 199 -1.84 -19.87 -20.99
CA THR A 199 -1.70 -21.34 -20.89
C THR A 199 -2.59 -22.11 -21.87
N GLU A 200 -3.73 -21.55 -22.30
CA GLU A 200 -4.58 -22.16 -23.32
C GLU A 200 -4.01 -22.00 -24.74
N GLU A 201 -3.34 -20.89 -25.05
CA GLU A 201 -2.66 -20.70 -26.35
C GLU A 201 -1.39 -21.58 -26.52
N VAL A 202 -0.83 -22.13 -25.43
CA VAL A 202 0.32 -23.06 -25.48
C VAL A 202 -0.12 -24.52 -25.61
N TYR A 203 -1.42 -24.82 -25.53
CA TYR A 203 -1.97 -26.17 -25.70
C TYR A 203 -2.69 -26.42 -27.03
N ASP A 204 -2.77 -25.42 -27.92
CA ASP A 204 -3.44 -25.57 -29.24
C ASP A 204 -2.46 -25.75 -30.41
N ASP A 205 -1.15 -25.84 -30.13
CA ASP A 205 -0.13 -26.18 -31.11
C ASP A 205 0.72 -27.33 -30.58
N GLN A 206 0.20 -28.57 -30.68
CA GLN A 206 0.89 -29.70 -31.32
C GLN A 206 0.28 -31.07 -30.97
N TYR A 207 0.31 -31.93 -32.00
CA TYR A 207 0.28 -33.40 -31.97
C TYR A 207 -1.09 -34.11 -32.08
N GLU A 208 -1.58 -34.27 -33.32
CA GLU A 208 -2.30 -35.49 -33.71
C GLU A 208 -1.31 -36.67 -33.75
N PRO A 209 -1.49 -37.73 -32.93
CA PRO A 209 -0.75 -38.96 -33.13
C PRO A 209 -1.36 -39.69 -34.33
N ASN A 210 -0.56 -39.76 -35.39
CA ASN A 210 -0.83 -40.53 -36.59
C ASN A 210 -0.81 -42.03 -36.24
N TYR A 211 -1.96 -42.61 -35.88
CA TYR A 211 -2.10 -44.05 -35.73
C TYR A 211 -2.19 -44.69 -37.12
N GLY A 212 -1.01 -45.06 -37.62
CA GLY A 212 -0.87 -45.90 -38.79
C GLY A 212 -1.72 -47.16 -38.68
N LYS A 213 -2.56 -47.38 -39.70
CA LYS A 213 -3.12 -48.69 -40.02
C LYS A 213 -1.97 -49.66 -40.29
N LEU A 214 -1.74 -50.59 -39.37
CA LEU A 214 -1.03 -51.84 -39.63
C LEU A 214 -1.85 -53.03 -39.10
N VAL A 215 -2.56 -53.62 -40.07
CA VAL A 215 -2.98 -55.01 -40.34
C VAL A 215 -2.79 -56.12 -39.30
N SER A 216 -3.80 -57.02 -39.30
CA SER A 216 -3.87 -58.49 -39.00
C SER A 216 -4.79 -58.82 -37.80
N TYR A 217 -5.76 -59.74 -37.89
CA TYR A 217 -6.03 -60.87 -38.78
C TYR A 217 -7.44 -60.84 -39.39
#